data_AF-A0A6J0JNB4-F1
#
_entry.id   AF-A0A6J0JNB4-F1
#
_cell.length_a   1.000
_cell.length_b   1.000
_cell.length_c   1.000
_cell.angle_alpha   90.00
_cell.angle_beta   90.00
_cell.angle_gamma   90.00
#
_symmetry.space_group_name_H-M   'P 1'
#
loop_
_entity.id
_entity.type
_entity.pdbx_description
1 polymer ?
#
loop_
_entity_poly.entity_id
_entity_poly.type
_entity_poly.pdbx_seq_one_letter_code
_entity_poly.pdbx_strand_id
1 'polypeptide(L)'
;MLPDTLDNYKRHEDRLFDEFTRQFLPSTVCSSLDTTIRWVERQRPRKFGKVLEGEVKMCLKVAQETSVLVDLMYTLAAWERATELVHEDDISSIVVMLHTGGTFGIFGLAQRYKSLFAYLNG
;
A
#
# COMPACT_ATOMS: atom_id res chain seq x y z
N MET A 1 10.72 14.01 10.10
CA MET A 1 9.35 14.51 9.89
C MET A 1 8.83 13.93 8.59
N LEU A 2 7.56 13.53 8.54
CA LEU A 2 6.92 13.23 7.26
C LEU A 2 6.98 14.50 6.40
N PRO A 3 7.35 14.40 5.11
CA PRO A 3 7.23 15.51 4.18
C PRO A 3 5.82 16.10 4.28
N ASP A 4 5.72 17.40 4.50
CA ASP A 4 4.48 18.13 4.75
C ASP A 4 3.72 18.47 3.45
N THR A 5 4.39 18.36 2.30
CA THR A 5 3.84 18.64 0.96
C THR A 5 4.18 17.53 -0.03
N LEU A 6 3.35 17.38 -1.07
CA LEU A 6 3.57 16.40 -2.15
C LEU A 6 4.90 16.62 -2.86
N ASP A 7 5.29 17.87 -3.10
CA ASP A 7 6.56 18.20 -3.75
C ASP A 7 7.76 17.76 -2.90
N ASN A 8 7.64 17.80 -1.57
CA ASN A 8 8.67 17.28 -0.67
C ASN A 8 8.76 15.76 -0.74
N TYR A 9 7.65 15.06 -0.94
CA TYR A 9 7.66 13.61 -1.19
C TYR A 9 8.34 13.26 -2.53
N LYS A 10 8.03 14.00 -3.60
CA LYS A 10 8.66 13.80 -4.92
C LYS A 10 10.17 14.07 -4.90
N ARG A 11 10.61 15.15 -4.24
CA ARG A 11 12.05 15.40 -4.05
C ARG A 11 12.74 14.30 -3.24
N HIS A 12 12.02 13.70 -2.29
CA HIS A 12 12.55 12.61 -1.49
C HIS A 12 12.67 11.31 -2.29
N GLU A 13 11.70 11.04 -3.16
CA GLU A 13 11.70 9.93 -4.12
C GLU A 13 12.93 9.97 -5.02
N ASP A 14 13.20 11.10 -5.70
CA ASP A 14 14.37 11.24 -6.59
C ASP A 14 15.68 10.87 -5.84
N ARG A 15 15.81 11.38 -4.61
CA ARG A 15 16.96 11.10 -3.76
C ARG A 15 17.07 9.63 -3.37
N LEU A 16 15.95 9.00 -2.98
CA LEU A 16 15.93 7.59 -2.61
C LEU A 16 16.26 6.70 -3.82
N PHE A 17 15.78 7.08 -4.99
CA PHE A 17 16.05 6.38 -6.23
C PHE A 17 17.53 6.46 -6.62
N ASP A 18 18.14 7.65 -6.52
CA ASP A 18 19.58 7.86 -6.74
C ASP A 18 20.41 7.02 -5.75
N GLU A 19 20.02 7.01 -4.48
CA GLU A 19 20.70 6.22 -3.45
C GLU A 19 20.58 4.72 -3.70
N PHE A 20 19.40 4.24 -4.10
CA PHE A 20 19.17 2.84 -4.43
C PHE A 20 20.00 2.41 -5.63
N THR A 21 19.97 3.20 -6.71
CA THR A 21 20.72 2.91 -7.94
C THR A 21 22.22 2.86 -7.67
N ARG A 22 22.75 3.83 -6.90
CA ARG A 22 24.17 3.86 -6.53
C ARG A 22 24.60 2.66 -5.69
N GLN A 23 23.74 2.14 -4.82
CA GLN A 23 24.09 1.08 -3.88
C GLN A 23 23.88 -0.33 -4.44
N PHE A 24 22.82 -0.53 -5.24
CA PHE A 24 22.31 -1.86 -5.56
C PHE A 24 22.31 -2.20 -7.05
N LEU A 25 22.45 -1.23 -7.95
CA LEU A 25 22.44 -1.48 -9.39
C LEU A 25 23.87 -1.46 -9.97
N PRO A 26 24.33 -2.55 -10.63
CA PRO A 26 25.54 -2.51 -11.43
C PRO A 26 25.38 -1.52 -12.59
N SER A 27 26.45 -0.82 -12.95
CA SER A 27 26.47 0.17 -14.04
C SER A 27 26.02 -0.39 -15.41
N THR A 28 26.02 -1.71 -15.59
CA THR A 28 25.57 -2.42 -16.79
C THR A 28 24.06 -2.68 -16.87
N VAL A 29 23.31 -2.59 -15.76
CA VAL A 29 21.86 -2.93 -15.70
C VAL A 29 20.96 -1.70 -15.92
N CYS A 30 21.51 -0.50 -15.70
CA CYS A 30 20.74 0.74 -15.60
C CYS A 30 20.00 1.15 -16.89
N SER A 31 20.47 0.74 -18.08
CA SER A 31 19.87 1.19 -19.35
C SER A 31 18.55 0.51 -19.74
N SER A 32 18.16 -0.58 -19.07
CA SER A 32 16.99 -1.40 -19.47
C SER A 32 15.88 -1.53 -18.43
N LEU A 33 16.10 -1.06 -17.19
CA LEU A 33 15.10 -1.15 -16.14
C LEU A 33 14.15 0.05 -16.27
N ASP A 34 12.85 -0.21 -16.43
CA ASP A 34 11.84 0.83 -16.27
C ASP A 34 11.77 1.20 -14.79
N THR A 35 12.32 2.35 -14.45
CA THR A 35 12.39 2.86 -13.09
C THR A 35 11.32 3.90 -12.79
N THR A 36 10.27 3.94 -13.62
CA THR A 36 9.19 4.91 -13.47
C THR A 36 8.35 4.58 -12.25
N ILE A 37 8.47 5.40 -11.21
CA ILE A 37 7.55 5.38 -10.08
C ILE A 37 6.32 6.21 -10.46
N ARG A 38 5.14 5.60 -10.33
CA ARG A 38 3.87 6.27 -10.62
C ARG A 38 3.12 6.52 -9.32
N TRP A 39 2.95 7.81 -8.98
CA TRP A 39 2.03 8.22 -7.93
C TRP A 39 0.60 7.98 -8.40
N VAL A 40 -0.12 7.12 -7.69
CA VAL A 40 -1.52 6.81 -7.97
C VAL A 40 -2.39 7.27 -6.81
N GLU A 41 -3.56 7.82 -7.13
CA GLU A 41 -4.55 8.10 -6.10
C GLU A 41 -5.12 6.79 -5.55
N ARG A 42 -5.51 6.83 -4.27
CA ARG A 42 -6.22 5.71 -3.68
C ARG A 42 -7.60 5.61 -4.31
N GLN A 43 -8.06 4.40 -4.61
CA GLN A 43 -9.45 4.16 -5.02
C GLN A 43 -10.46 4.77 -4.02
N ARG A 44 -10.11 4.73 -2.72
CA ARG A 44 -10.90 5.30 -1.63
C ARG A 44 -10.08 6.35 -0.88
N PRO A 45 -10.10 7.62 -1.31
CA PRO A 45 -9.37 8.70 -0.65
C PRO A 45 -9.82 8.88 0.81
N ARG A 46 -8.86 9.01 1.72
CA ARG A 46 -9.12 9.22 3.14
C ARG A 46 -8.02 10.03 3.82
N LYS A 47 -8.39 10.73 4.90
CA LYS A 47 -7.41 11.39 5.78
C LYS A 47 -6.62 10.33 6.56
N PHE A 48 -5.38 10.66 6.90
CA PHE A 48 -4.54 9.81 7.73
C PHE A 48 -5.23 9.45 9.06
N GLY A 49 -5.19 8.18 9.44
CA GLY A 49 -5.82 7.62 10.64
C GLY A 49 -7.36 7.47 10.58
N LYS A 50 -8.01 7.83 9.48
CA LYS A 50 -9.46 7.61 9.28
C LYS A 50 -9.69 6.19 8.76
N VAL A 51 -10.64 5.48 9.36
CA VAL A 51 -11.16 4.20 8.85
C VAL A 51 -12.52 4.48 8.21
N LEU A 52 -12.71 4.00 6.98
CA LEU A 52 -13.97 4.07 6.25
C LEU A 52 -14.83 2.84 6.53
N GLU A 53 -16.13 2.98 6.31
CA GLU A 53 -17.05 1.85 6.45
C GLU A 53 -16.71 0.74 5.45
N GLY A 54 -16.75 -0.51 5.92
CA GLY A 54 -16.45 -1.69 5.11
C GLY A 54 -14.96 -2.03 4.97
N GLU A 55 -14.01 -1.14 5.29
CA GLU A 55 -12.57 -1.45 5.18
C GLU A 55 -12.15 -2.59 6.13
N VAL A 56 -12.72 -2.66 7.34
CA VAL A 56 -12.46 -3.77 8.29
C VAL A 56 -12.94 -5.11 7.71
N LYS A 57 -14.10 -5.11 7.04
CA LYS A 57 -14.63 -6.31 6.37
C LYS A 57 -13.76 -6.70 5.18
N MET A 58 -13.22 -5.72 4.45
CA MET A 58 -12.32 -5.97 3.34
C MET A 58 -11.00 -6.58 3.82
N CYS A 59 -10.37 -6.03 4.87
CA CYS A 59 -9.17 -6.62 5.48
C CYS A 59 -9.42 -8.08 5.91
N LEU A 60 -10.58 -8.36 6.52
CA LEU A 60 -10.97 -9.71 6.92
C LEU A 60 -11.10 -10.64 5.70
N LYS A 61 -11.78 -10.18 4.64
CA LYS A 61 -11.95 -10.93 3.40
C LYS A 61 -10.60 -11.28 2.77
N VAL A 62 -9.70 -10.31 2.65
CA VAL A 62 -8.34 -10.53 2.13
C VAL A 62 -7.59 -11.55 2.97
N ALA A 63 -7.67 -11.44 4.30
CA ALA A 63 -7.04 -12.41 5.20
C ALA A 63 -7.60 -13.83 5.03
N GLN A 64 -8.91 -13.97 4.83
CA GLN A 64 -9.55 -15.26 4.62
C GLN A 64 -9.19 -15.88 3.27
N GLU A 65 -9.08 -15.08 2.21
CA GLU A 65 -8.80 -15.55 0.85
C GLU A 65 -7.30 -15.84 0.63
N THR A 66 -6.42 -15.09 1.27
CA THR A 66 -4.96 -15.13 0.99
C THR A 66 -4.12 -15.63 2.15
N SER A 67 -4.69 -15.75 3.36
CA SER A 67 -3.94 -15.96 4.61
C SER A 67 -2.92 -14.86 4.94
N VAL A 68 -2.96 -13.72 4.26
CA VAL A 68 -2.09 -12.55 4.50
C VAL A 68 -2.90 -11.43 5.13
N LEU A 69 -2.43 -10.92 6.27
CA LEU A 69 -3.08 -9.84 6.99
C LEU A 69 -2.65 -8.46 6.48
N VAL A 70 -3.59 -7.73 5.88
CA VAL A 70 -3.39 -6.33 5.49
C VAL A 70 -3.93 -5.34 6.54
N ASP A 71 -3.28 -4.19 6.64
CA ASP A 71 -3.64 -3.08 7.52
C ASP A 71 -4.51 -2.02 6.83
N LEU A 72 -5.37 -1.39 7.62
CA LEU A 72 -6.34 -0.39 7.18
C LEU A 72 -5.71 0.93 6.70
N MET A 73 -4.44 1.20 6.98
CA MET A 73 -3.79 2.49 6.71
C MET A 73 -2.97 2.51 5.42
N TYR A 74 -2.22 1.44 5.16
CA TYR A 74 -1.26 1.38 4.07
C TYR A 74 -1.51 0.20 3.14
N THR A 75 -1.39 -1.03 3.64
CA THR A 75 -1.33 -2.23 2.80
C THR A 75 -2.68 -2.61 2.19
N LEU A 76 -3.82 -2.24 2.79
CA LEU A 76 -5.13 -2.39 2.14
C LEU A 76 -5.21 -1.58 0.84
N ALA A 77 -4.71 -0.34 0.83
CA ALA A 77 -4.75 0.49 -0.38
C ALA A 77 -3.81 -0.06 -1.48
N ALA A 78 -2.67 -0.62 -1.08
CA ALA A 78 -1.78 -1.31 -2.01
C ALA A 78 -2.42 -2.59 -2.59
N TRP A 79 -3.14 -3.35 -1.76
CA TRP A 79 -3.90 -4.54 -2.18
C TRP A 79 -5.00 -4.19 -3.19
N GLU A 80 -5.78 -3.15 -2.90
CA GLU A 80 -6.83 -2.64 -3.79
C GLU A 80 -6.25 -2.29 -5.18
N ARG A 81 -5.13 -1.56 -5.22
CA ARG A 81 -4.50 -1.19 -6.49
C ARG A 81 -3.88 -2.40 -7.21
N ALA A 82 -3.24 -3.31 -6.49
CA ALA A 82 -2.65 -4.51 -7.09
C ALA A 82 -3.71 -5.38 -7.75
N THR A 83 -4.87 -5.54 -7.10
CA THR A 83 -6.00 -6.31 -7.65
C THR A 83 -6.59 -5.62 -8.88
N GLU A 84 -6.67 -4.30 -8.89
CA GLU A 84 -7.13 -3.53 -10.05
C GLU A 84 -6.15 -3.65 -11.24
N LEU A 85 -4.84 -3.60 -10.99
CA LEU A 85 -3.82 -3.81 -12.03
C LEU A 85 -3.93 -5.18 -12.69
N VAL A 86 -4.25 -6.23 -11.92
CA VAL A 86 -4.49 -7.58 -12.44
C VAL A 86 -5.69 -7.62 -13.40
N HIS A 87 -6.66 -6.71 -13.26
CA HIS A 87 -7.83 -6.61 -14.12
C HIS A 87 -7.67 -5.61 -15.28
N GLU A 88 -6.81 -4.60 -15.15
CA GLU A 88 -6.52 -3.61 -16.20
C GLU A 88 -5.62 -4.17 -17.30
N ASP A 89 -4.64 -5.01 -16.96
CA ASP A 89 -3.72 -5.60 -17.94
C ASP A 89 -4.35 -6.84 -18.60
N ASP A 90 -4.73 -6.68 -19.87
CA ASP A 90 -5.23 -7.76 -20.76
C ASP A 90 -4.11 -8.75 -21.20
N ILE A 91 -2.90 -8.59 -20.64
CA ILE A 91 -1.66 -9.29 -21.01
C ILE A 91 -1.10 -10.00 -19.77
N SER A 92 -0.40 -11.12 -19.98
CA SER A 92 0.17 -12.07 -19.01
C SER A 92 1.21 -11.52 -17.99
N SER A 93 1.10 -10.27 -17.57
CA SER A 93 1.99 -9.61 -16.63
C SER A 93 1.76 -10.12 -15.20
N ILE A 94 2.84 -10.35 -14.47
CA ILE A 94 2.78 -10.73 -13.05
C ILE A 94 2.77 -9.45 -12.21
N VAL A 95 1.67 -9.20 -11.51
CA VAL A 95 1.58 -8.10 -10.54
C VAL A 95 2.14 -8.56 -9.20
N VAL A 96 3.13 -7.82 -8.69
CA VAL A 96 3.73 -8.07 -7.37
C VAL A 96 3.39 -6.91 -6.44
N MET A 97 2.75 -7.21 -5.31
CA MET A 97 2.50 -6.26 -4.25
C MET A 97 3.58 -6.34 -3.17
N LEU A 98 4.22 -5.21 -2.85
CA LEU A 98 5.12 -5.12 -1.70
C LEU A 98 4.32 -4.92 -0.40
N HIS A 99 4.31 -5.93 0.45
CA HIS A 99 3.65 -5.86 1.75
C HIS A 99 4.56 -5.22 2.81
N THR A 100 4.36 -3.94 3.11
CA THR A 100 5.22 -3.16 4.02
C THR A 100 4.94 -3.38 5.52
N GLY A 101 4.03 -4.30 5.88
CA GLY A 101 3.66 -4.58 7.27
C GLY A 101 2.60 -3.61 7.81
N GLY A 102 2.63 -3.31 9.11
CA GLY A 102 1.70 -2.35 9.74
C GLY A 102 0.43 -2.97 10.34
N THR A 103 0.23 -4.28 10.21
CA THR A 103 -0.96 -5.00 10.68
C THR A 103 -1.28 -4.77 12.15
N PHE A 104 -0.28 -4.67 13.03
CA PHE A 104 -0.50 -4.39 14.46
C PHE A 104 -1.12 -3.01 14.75
N GLY A 105 -1.11 -2.09 13.78
CA GLY A 105 -1.88 -0.85 13.86
C GLY A 105 -3.39 -1.09 14.04
N ILE A 106 -3.88 -2.28 13.68
CA ILE A 106 -5.30 -2.65 13.82
C ILE A 106 -5.76 -2.64 15.28
N PHE A 107 -4.89 -2.95 16.26
CA PHE A 107 -5.27 -2.96 17.68
C PHE A 107 -5.64 -1.56 18.18
N GLY A 108 -4.87 -0.54 17.78
CA GLY A 108 -5.19 0.85 18.09
C GLY A 108 -6.48 1.30 17.41
N LEU A 109 -6.73 0.83 16.18
CA LEU A 109 -7.96 1.12 15.45
C LEU A 109 -9.18 0.44 16.08
N ALA A 110 -9.05 -0.78 16.58
CA ALA A 110 -10.13 -1.50 17.27
C ALA A 110 -10.57 -0.78 18.56
N GLN A 111 -9.63 -0.17 19.29
CA GLN A 111 -9.95 0.65 20.46
C GLN A 111 -10.72 1.92 20.11
N ARG A 112 -10.36 2.56 18.98
CA ARG A 112 -10.96 3.83 18.52
C ARG A 112 -12.30 3.63 17.81
N TYR A 113 -12.42 2.58 17.00
CA TYR A 113 -13.57 2.33 16.12
C TYR A 113 -14.36 1.09 16.56
N LYS A 114 -14.67 0.98 17.85
CA LYS A 114 -15.29 -0.22 18.44
C LYS A 114 -16.50 -0.76 17.66
N SER A 115 -17.38 0.11 17.18
CA SER A 115 -18.57 -0.30 16.39
C SER A 115 -18.21 -1.01 15.09
N LEU A 116 -17.14 -0.60 14.41
CA LEU A 116 -16.66 -1.23 13.18
C LEU A 116 -15.98 -2.58 13.42
N PHE A 117 -15.59 -2.89 14.65
CA PHE A 117 -14.98 -4.16 15.03
C PHE A 117 -15.94 -5.04 15.84
N ALA A 118 -17.12 -4.53 16.21
CA ALA A 118 -18.06 -5.21 17.11
C ALA A 118 -18.54 -6.56 16.57
N TYR A 119 -18.65 -6.72 15.25
CA TYR A 119 -19.08 -7.97 14.61
C TYR A 119 -18.04 -9.10 14.66
N LEU A 120 -16.80 -8.80 15.08
CA LEU A 120 -15.75 -9.81 15.31
C LEU A 120 -15.91 -10.48 16.68
N ASN A 121 -16.72 -9.91 17.56
CA ASN A 121 -17.14 -10.55 18.80
C ASN A 121 -18.34 -11.44 18.44
N GLY A 122 -18.07 -12.70 18.10
CA GLY A 122 -19.11 -13.72 17.99
C GLY A 122 -19.95 -13.82 19.26
#